data_AF-A0A3N4NSF7-F1
#
_entry.id   AF-A0A3N4NSF7-F1
#
_cell.length_a   1.000
_cell.length_b   1.000
_cell.length_c   1.000
_cell.angle_alpha   90.00
_cell.angle_beta   90.00
_cell.angle_gamma   90.00
#
_symmetry.space_group_name_H-M   'P 1'
#
loop_
_entity.id
_entity.type
_entity.pdbx_description
1 polymer ?
#
loop_
_entity_poly.entity_id
_entity_poly.type
_entity_poly.pdbx_seq_one_letter_code
_entity_poly.pdbx_strand_id
1 'polypeptide(L)' 'MQSDLKTHPHRRYNILTGEWVLVSPHRTKRPWQGKTESSSKKESISYDPSCYLCPTNTRINGEINPDYKNTFVF' A
#
# COMPACT_ATOMS: atom_id res chain seq x y z
N MET A 1 2.18 0.08 39.77
CA MET A 1 3.25 0.30 38.77
C MET A 1 2.60 0.55 37.44
N GLN A 2 2.78 1.73 36.86
CA GLN A 2 2.24 2.05 35.54
C GLN A 2 3.18 1.43 34.50
N SER A 3 2.69 0.48 33.71
CA SER A 3 3.50 -0.19 32.70
C SER A 3 3.80 0.79 31.55
N ASP A 4 5.08 1.02 31.28
CA ASP A 4 5.49 1.79 30.11
C ASP A 4 5.20 0.99 28.84
N LEU A 5 4.23 1.46 28.06
CA LEU A 5 3.77 0.83 26.82
C LEU A 5 4.85 0.83 25.73
N LYS A 6 5.88 1.68 25.83
CA LYS A 6 6.97 1.72 24.84
C LYS A 6 7.92 0.54 24.99
N THR A 7 7.96 -0.09 26.16
CA THR A 7 8.93 -1.14 26.49
C THR A 7 8.25 -2.48 26.75
N HIS A 8 7.02 -2.47 27.30
CA HIS A 8 6.33 -3.69 27.70
C HIS A 8 5.32 -4.17 26.64
N PRO A 9 5.22 -5.49 26.40
CA PRO A 9 4.15 -6.07 25.59
C PRO A 9 2.77 -5.71 26.15
N HIS A 10 1.83 -5.40 25.26
CA HIS A 10 0.45 -5.03 25.63
C HIS A 10 -0.52 -5.36 24.49
N ARG A 11 -1.83 -5.32 24.77
CA ARG A 11 -2.87 -5.48 23.74
C ARG A 11 -3.63 -4.17 23.57
N ARG A 12 -4.06 -3.88 22.35
CA ARG A 12 -4.94 -2.75 22.02
C ARG A 12 -6.21 -3.26 21.36
N TYR A 13 -7.35 -2.76 21.77
CA TYR A 13 -8.64 -3.13 21.20
C TYR A 13 -8.91 -2.31 19.93
N ASN A 14 -9.31 -2.98 18.86
CA ASN A 14 -9.79 -2.37 17.62
C ASN A 14 -11.33 -2.26 17.70
N ILE A 15 -11.84 -1.06 17.87
CA ILE A 15 -13.28 -0.79 17.99
C ILE A 15 -14.06 -1.04 16.69
N LEU A 16 -13.40 -1.05 15.53
CA LEU A 16 -14.05 -1.30 14.24
C LEU A 16 -14.27 -2.78 13.99
N THR A 17 -13.32 -3.64 14.41
CA THR A 17 -13.39 -5.09 14.18
C THR A 17 -13.79 -5.88 15.42
N GLY A 18 -13.74 -5.27 16.61
CA GLY A 18 -14.00 -5.93 17.87
C GLY A 18 -12.88 -6.84 18.36
N GLU A 19 -11.70 -6.75 17.74
CA GLU A 19 -10.57 -7.64 18.00
C GLU A 19 -9.47 -6.97 18.82
N TRP A 20 -8.54 -7.78 19.33
CA TRP A 20 -7.39 -7.30 20.07
C TRP A 20 -6.09 -7.54 19.31
N VAL A 21 -5.29 -6.49 19.17
CA VAL A 21 -3.97 -6.53 18.55
C VAL A 21 -2.90 -6.64 19.63
N LEU A 22 -2.03 -7.65 19.54
CA LEU A 22 -0.84 -7.78 20.40
C LEU A 22 0.29 -6.88 19.89
N VAL A 23 0.79 -6.02 20.76
CA VAL A 23 1.92 -5.12 20.50
C VAL A 23 3.14 -5.64 21.25
N SER A 24 4.20 -5.95 20.50
CA SER A 24 5.50 -6.38 21.04
C SER A 24 6.60 -5.37 20.63
N PRO A 25 6.88 -4.34 21.45
CA PRO A 25 7.68 -3.17 21.04
C PRO A 25 9.11 -3.44 20.54
N HIS A 26 9.67 -4.61 20.83
CA HIS A 26 11.04 -4.97 20.47
C HIS A 26 11.14 -6.10 19.44
N ARG A 27 10.01 -6.54 18.85
CA ARG A 27 9.96 -7.72 17.96
C ARG A 27 10.85 -7.59 16.72
N THR A 28 11.04 -6.36 16.23
CA THR A 28 11.86 -6.02 15.05
C THR A 28 13.36 -6.01 15.33
N LYS A 29 13.80 -6.04 16.59
CA LYS A 29 15.23 -6.13 16.94
C LYS A 29 15.84 -7.50 16.69
N ARG A 30 15.00 -8.51 16.40
CA ARG A 30 15.50 -9.86 16.08
C ARG A 30 16.15 -9.83 14.69
N PRO A 31 17.35 -10.41 14.52
CA PRO A 31 17.98 -10.51 13.21
C PRO A 31 17.02 -11.15 12.20
N TRP A 32 16.80 -10.46 11.08
CA TRP A 32 16.03 -11.00 9.97
C TRP A 32 16.97 -11.75 9.02
N GLN A 33 16.70 -13.04 8.80
CA GLN A 33 17.42 -13.91 7.87
C GLN A 33 16.49 -14.53 6.82
N GLY A 34 15.23 -14.06 6.78
CA GLY A 34 14.23 -14.55 5.84
C GLY A 34 14.26 -13.81 4.51
N LYS A 35 13.16 -13.94 3.76
CA LYS A 35 12.97 -13.30 2.45
C LYS A 35 13.05 -11.78 2.54
N THR A 36 13.70 -11.15 1.57
CA THR A 36 13.60 -9.71 1.33
C THR A 36 12.80 -9.49 0.05
N GLU A 37 11.77 -8.65 0.12
CA GLU A 37 11.02 -8.27 -1.08
C GLU A 37 11.83 -7.30 -1.94
N SER A 38 11.73 -7.41 -3.27
CA SER A 38 12.33 -6.44 -4.16
C SER A 38 11.52 -5.14 -4.12
N SER A 39 12.20 -4.00 -4.03
CA SER A 39 11.55 -2.72 -4.27
C SER A 39 11.18 -2.65 -5.75
N SER A 40 9.89 -2.55 -6.08
CA SER A 40 9.48 -2.23 -7.44
C SER A 40 9.87 -0.79 -7.72
N LYS A 41 11.05 -0.57 -8.29
CA LYS A 41 11.43 0.73 -8.85
C LYS A 41 10.68 0.83 -10.19
N LYS A 42 9.41 1.22 -10.15
CA LYS A 42 8.68 1.55 -11.38
C LYS A 42 9.39 2.76 -11.98
N GLU A 43 9.82 2.63 -13.23
CA GLU A 43 10.17 3.80 -14.01
C GLU A 43 8.93 4.70 -14.10
N SER A 44 9.09 5.96 -13.71
CA SER A 44 8.03 6.94 -13.82
C SER A 44 7.89 7.35 -15.28
N ILE A 45 7.19 6.54 -16.07
CA ILE A 45 6.73 6.95 -17.39
C ILE A 45 5.51 7.87 -17.21
N SER A 46 5.53 9.03 -17.86
CA SER A 46 4.41 9.98 -17.86
C SER A 46 3.25 9.50 -18.73
N TYR A 47 3.54 8.65 -19.72
CA TYR A 47 2.58 8.10 -20.66
C TYR A 47 3.05 6.74 -21.16
N ASP A 48 2.11 5.81 -21.29
CA ASP A 48 2.33 4.48 -21.87
C ASP A 48 1.32 4.28 -23.01
N PRO A 49 1.74 4.11 -24.27
CA PRO A 49 0.83 3.86 -25.38
C PRO A 49 0.00 2.57 -25.26
N SER A 50 0.42 1.62 -24.43
CA SER A 50 -0.28 0.35 -24.17
C SER A 50 -1.22 0.39 -22.95
N CYS A 51 -1.23 1.51 -22.22
CA CYS A 51 -2.02 1.68 -21.00
C CYS A 51 -3.51 1.94 -21.30
N TYR A 52 -4.38 1.03 -20.90
CA TYR A 52 -5.84 1.16 -21.05
C TYR A 52 -6.47 2.31 -20.25
N LEU A 53 -5.74 2.86 -19.28
CA LEU A 53 -6.18 3.93 -18.38
C LEU A 53 -5.51 5.28 -18.68
N CYS A 54 -4.87 5.42 -19.83
CA CYS A 54 -4.16 6.65 -20.22
C CYS A 54 -5.02 7.44 -21.22
N PRO A 55 -4.93 8.79 -21.24
CA PRO A 55 -5.68 9.62 -22.18
C PRO A 55 -5.41 9.19 -23.61
N THR A 56 -6.37 9.36 -24.52
CA THR A 56 -6.21 9.06 -25.97
C THR A 56 -5.95 7.59 -26.34
N ASN A 57 -5.73 6.69 -25.38
CA ASN A 57 -5.56 5.27 -25.64
C ASN A 57 -6.89 4.52 -25.74
N THR A 58 -6.86 3.41 -26.47
CA THR A 58 -7.97 2.47 -26.57
C THR A 58 -8.05 1.63 -25.30
N ARG A 59 -9.24 1.57 -24.69
CA ARG A 59 -9.57 0.71 -23.55
C ARG A 59 -9.72 -0.75 -23.98
N ILE A 60 -9.78 -1.65 -22.99
CA ILE A 60 -10.00 -3.08 -23.22
C ILE A 60 -11.31 -3.40 -23.98
N ASN A 61 -12.32 -2.54 -23.86
CA ASN A 61 -13.60 -2.67 -24.57
C ASN A 61 -13.59 -2.07 -25.98
N GLY A 62 -12.45 -1.54 -26.46
CA GLY A 62 -12.31 -0.94 -27.79
C GLY A 62 -12.65 0.55 -27.88
N GLU A 63 -13.12 1.18 -26.81
CA GLU A 63 -13.40 2.62 -26.80
C GLU A 63 -12.14 3.46 -26.56
N ILE A 64 -12.07 4.66 -27.13
CA ILE A 64 -10.93 5.56 -26.97
C ILE A 64 -11.17 6.49 -25.79
N ASN A 65 -10.19 6.58 -24.89
CA ASN A 65 -10.22 7.52 -23.78
C ASN A 65 -10.17 8.97 -24.30
N PRO A 66 -11.00 9.87 -23.76
CA PRO A 66 -10.86 11.30 -24.08
C PRO A 66 -9.49 11.83 -23.63
N ASP A 67 -9.05 12.95 -24.23
CA ASP A 67 -7.78 13.61 -23.86
C ASP A 67 -7.92 14.41 -22.56
N TYR A 68 -8.14 13.72 -21.43
CA TYR A 68 -8.24 14.37 -20.13
C TYR A 68 -6.86 14.83 -19.63
N LYS A 69 -6.82 16.05 -19.10
CA LYS A 69 -5.60 16.66 -18.51
C LYS A 69 -5.56 16.56 -16.98
N ASN A 70 -6.67 16.16 -16.35
CA ASN A 70 -6.84 16.03 -14.90
C ASN A 70 -7.58 14.72 -14.58
N THR A 71 -8.08 14.56 -13.35
CA THR A 71 -8.86 13.40 -12.92
C THR A 71 -10.02 13.10 -13.89
N PHE A 72 -10.10 11.84 -14.33
CA PHE A 72 -11.16 11.31 -15.18
C PHE A 72 -11.79 10.09 -14.51
N VAL A 73 -13.11 9.94 -14.66
CA VAL A 73 -13.90 8.84 -14.07
C VAL A 73 -14.48 8.02 -15.21
N PHE A 74 -14.28 6.70 -15.15
CA PHE A 74 -14.64 5.73 -16.20
C PHE A 74 -16.00 5.08 -15.97
#